data_AF-A0A2K0U9H8-F1
#
_entry.id   AF-A0A2K0U9H8-F1
#
_cell.length_a   1.000
_cell.length_b   1.000
_cell.length_c   1.000
_cell.angle_alpha   90.00
_cell.angle_beta   90.00
_cell.angle_gamma   90.00
#
_symmetry.space_group_name_H-M   'P 1'
#
loop_
_entity.id
_entity.type
_entity.pdbx_description
1 polymer ?
#
loop_
_entity_poly.entity_id
_entity_poly.type
_entity_poly.pdbx_seq_one_letter_code
_entity_poly.pdbx_strand_id
1 'polypeptide(L)'
;MGHTNQCSSSLPKALSWSTHHRLRGENILAAIRSVTHLPISHLVYSHFHADHIGAAYLLAKKGVTIIAHELTEYELTITPDPNRPLPHVTFKGSHTLHVDNQTLQLDYHGPVHCPGNLLIYAPKHKILMLIDLVFPGWVPFANLAEAQNVGMFVKAHDLILKYDFKYYIGGHVNRLGDRKDVLIQQEYVQDVYNNARTAILLSNSPPNATNPLSINTLLGPIQAANPNNTWASFAGYVDALTEYCANVTTQKWLGKLGAVDVYTSSHCETLVESSRIDYGYLGPFGVQG
;
A
#
# COMPACT_ATOMS: atom_id res chain seq x y z
N MET A 1 57.29 21.54 14.42
CA MET A 1 56.35 20.60 13.78
C MET A 1 55.16 20.44 14.72
N GLY A 2 54.04 21.10 14.42
CA GLY A 2 52.83 21.04 15.23
C GLY A 2 51.64 20.86 14.29
N HIS A 3 51.14 19.63 14.21
CA HIS A 3 49.94 19.29 13.48
C HIS A 3 48.72 19.81 14.23
N THR A 4 48.00 20.77 13.63
CA THR A 4 46.63 21.08 14.03
C THR A 4 45.69 20.15 13.26
N ASN A 5 45.21 19.11 13.95
CA ASN A 5 44.08 18.31 13.51
C ASN A 5 42.83 19.21 13.44
N GLN A 6 42.41 19.57 12.23
CA GLN A 6 41.05 20.07 12.00
C GLN A 6 40.09 18.88 12.07
N CYS A 7 39.50 18.65 13.24
CA CYS A 7 38.24 17.92 13.32
C CYS A 7 37.18 18.75 12.56
N SER A 8 36.84 18.34 11.34
CA SER A 8 35.62 18.84 10.69
C SER A 8 34.42 18.21 11.38
N SER A 9 33.89 18.86 12.41
CA SER A 9 32.57 18.55 12.92
C SER A 9 31.54 18.95 11.86
N SER A 10 31.00 17.98 11.15
CA SER A 10 29.88 18.23 10.24
C SER A 10 28.70 18.78 11.04
N LEU A 11 28.10 19.88 10.55
CA LEU A 11 26.90 20.44 11.15
C LEU A 11 25.77 19.40 11.16
N PRO A 12 24.92 19.36 12.21
CA PRO A 12 23.82 18.41 12.30
C PRO A 12 22.86 18.52 11.11
N LYS A 13 22.26 17.41 10.69
CA LYS A 13 21.43 17.31 9.49
C LYS A 13 20.04 16.75 9.79
N ALA A 14 19.05 17.20 9.02
CA ALA A 14 17.69 16.66 9.01
C ALA A 14 17.51 15.59 7.92
N LEU A 15 16.52 14.72 8.11
CA LEU A 15 16.09 13.64 7.22
C LEU A 15 14.67 13.90 6.73
N SER A 16 14.44 13.71 5.42
CA SER A 16 13.10 13.72 4.82
C SER A 16 12.82 12.37 4.15
N TRP A 17 11.57 11.97 4.14
CA TRP A 17 11.15 10.58 3.87
C TRP A 17 10.05 10.46 2.80
N SER A 18 9.56 11.61 2.32
CA SER A 18 8.54 11.79 1.29
C SER A 18 8.40 13.30 1.03
N THR A 19 7.90 13.68 -0.14
CA THR A 19 7.69 15.10 -0.52
C THR A 19 6.27 15.40 -1.01
N HIS A 20 5.38 14.41 -1.07
CA HIS A 20 4.04 14.48 -1.66
C HIS A 20 3.97 15.14 -3.06
N HIS A 21 2.77 15.33 -3.62
CA HIS A 21 2.59 16.09 -4.86
C HIS A 21 2.96 17.58 -4.72
N ARG A 22 3.22 18.27 -5.85
CA ARG A 22 3.78 19.65 -5.93
C ARG A 22 3.26 20.65 -4.90
N LEU A 23 1.93 20.80 -4.77
CA LEU A 23 1.31 21.77 -3.84
C LEU A 23 1.51 21.41 -2.37
N ARG A 24 1.68 20.12 -2.03
CA ARG A 24 1.98 19.68 -0.67
C ARG A 24 3.48 19.68 -0.37
N GLY A 25 4.34 19.57 -1.38
CA GLY A 25 5.80 19.57 -1.17
C GLY A 25 6.35 20.85 -0.57
N GLU A 26 5.89 22.02 -1.03
CA GLU A 26 6.28 23.29 -0.41
C GLU A 26 5.79 23.39 1.04
N ASN A 27 4.58 22.89 1.33
CA ASN A 27 4.04 22.82 2.69
C ASN A 27 4.83 21.87 3.58
N ILE A 28 5.33 20.74 3.06
CA ILE A 28 6.20 19.82 3.81
C ILE A 28 7.53 20.49 4.15
N LEU A 29 8.15 21.19 3.20
CA LEU A 29 9.39 21.93 3.49
C LEU A 29 9.16 23.04 4.51
N ALA A 30 8.04 23.76 4.43
CA ALA A 30 7.65 24.75 5.43
C ALA A 30 7.43 24.12 6.82
N ALA A 31 6.74 22.97 6.90
CA ALA A 31 6.51 22.24 8.14
C ALA A 31 7.81 21.69 8.76
N ILE A 32 8.74 21.18 7.94
CA ILE A 32 10.06 20.79 8.44
C ILE A 32 10.78 22.02 9.00
N ARG A 33 10.69 23.17 8.31
CA ARG A 33 11.32 24.43 8.73
C ARG A 33 10.72 25.04 9.99
N SER A 34 9.44 24.79 10.30
CA SER A 34 8.84 25.20 11.56
C SER A 34 9.31 24.37 12.76
N VAL A 35 9.90 23.19 12.52
CA VAL A 35 10.43 22.30 13.58
C VAL A 35 11.95 22.40 13.67
N THR A 36 12.66 22.54 12.55
CA THR A 36 14.13 22.56 12.53
C THR A 36 14.71 23.42 11.40
N HIS A 37 15.81 24.11 11.74
CA HIS A 37 16.61 24.88 10.79
C HIS A 37 17.81 24.10 10.23
N LEU A 38 17.99 22.84 10.64
CA LEU A 38 19.08 22.00 10.12
C LEU A 38 18.91 21.75 8.61
N PRO A 39 20.00 21.71 7.82
CA PRO A 39 19.93 21.36 6.41
C PRO A 39 19.39 19.92 6.25
N ILE A 40 18.45 19.73 5.32
CA ILE A 40 18.04 18.39 4.90
C ILE A 40 19.20 17.81 4.10
N SER A 41 19.63 16.60 4.44
CA SER A 41 20.80 15.98 3.80
C SER A 41 20.45 14.79 2.91
N HIS A 42 19.43 14.04 3.30
CA HIS A 42 18.97 12.88 2.55
C HIS A 42 17.45 12.91 2.38
N LEU A 43 17.02 12.36 1.25
CA LEU A 43 15.64 12.05 0.93
C LEU A 43 15.55 10.55 0.64
N VAL A 44 14.73 9.83 1.39
CA VAL A 44 14.42 8.43 1.09
C VAL A 44 13.13 8.39 0.29
N TYR A 45 13.14 7.74 -0.88
CA TYR A 45 11.91 7.41 -1.58
C TYR A 45 11.31 6.14 -0.98
N SER A 46 10.06 6.24 -0.49
CA SER A 46 9.33 5.06 -0.03
C SER A 46 9.01 4.11 -1.18
N HIS A 47 8.56 4.66 -2.32
CA HIS A 47 8.35 4.00 -3.61
C HIS A 47 8.17 5.06 -4.72
N PHE A 48 7.87 4.63 -5.95
CA PHE A 48 7.92 5.48 -7.15
C PHE A 48 6.68 6.35 -7.42
N HIS A 49 5.58 6.19 -6.68
CA HIS A 49 4.34 6.92 -6.98
C HIS A 49 4.45 8.44 -6.73
N ALA A 50 3.85 9.22 -7.63
CA ALA A 50 4.03 10.66 -7.70
C ALA A 50 3.37 11.43 -6.55
N ASP A 51 2.34 10.87 -5.92
CA ASP A 51 1.71 11.44 -4.75
C ASP A 51 2.59 11.38 -3.49
N HIS A 52 3.73 10.68 -3.53
CA HIS A 52 4.73 10.63 -2.45
C HIS A 52 6.05 11.31 -2.82
N ILE A 53 6.51 11.19 -4.07
CA ILE A 53 7.81 11.74 -4.48
C ILE A 53 7.72 12.87 -5.52
N GLY A 54 6.51 13.31 -5.87
CA GLY A 54 6.24 14.30 -6.92
C GLY A 54 6.77 15.72 -6.67
N ALA A 55 7.36 15.99 -5.51
CA ALA A 55 8.03 17.26 -5.23
C ALA A 55 9.52 17.08 -4.86
N ALA A 56 10.10 15.91 -5.15
CA ALA A 56 11.49 15.59 -4.82
C ALA A 56 12.50 16.53 -5.48
N TYR A 57 12.18 17.08 -6.66
CA TYR A 57 13.00 18.10 -7.34
C TYR A 57 13.31 19.33 -6.47
N LEU A 58 12.43 19.70 -5.53
CA LEU A 58 12.66 20.84 -4.63
C LEU A 58 13.86 20.62 -3.71
N LEU A 59 14.10 19.37 -3.32
CA LEU A 59 15.24 18.95 -2.50
C LEU A 59 16.46 18.59 -3.36
N ALA A 60 16.26 17.93 -4.50
CA ALA A 60 17.35 17.57 -5.41
C ALA A 60 18.16 18.79 -5.85
N LYS A 61 17.48 19.90 -6.18
CA LYS A 61 18.12 21.19 -6.53
C LYS A 61 18.98 21.80 -5.41
N LYS A 62 18.87 21.29 -4.18
CA LYS A 62 19.61 21.75 -2.99
C LYS A 62 20.75 20.80 -2.61
N GLY A 63 21.11 19.84 -3.46
CA GLY A 63 22.22 18.90 -3.21
C GLY A 63 21.89 17.81 -2.19
N VAL A 64 20.61 17.50 -1.99
CA VAL A 64 20.16 16.40 -1.12
C VAL A 64 20.42 15.05 -1.79
N THR A 65 21.04 14.12 -1.07
CA THR A 65 21.24 12.74 -1.54
C THR A 65 19.92 11.99 -1.54
N ILE A 66 19.50 11.47 -2.69
CA ILE A 66 18.27 10.67 -2.82
C ILE A 66 18.63 9.20 -2.76
N ILE A 67 17.99 8.45 -1.86
CA ILE A 67 18.19 7.02 -1.64
C ILE A 67 16.88 6.29 -1.95
N ALA A 68 16.95 5.19 -2.70
CA ALA A 68 15.78 4.37 -3.01
C ALA A 68 16.14 2.90 -3.23
N HIS A 69 15.13 2.03 -3.34
CA HIS A 69 15.32 0.67 -3.83
C HIS A 69 15.64 0.66 -5.34
N GLU A 70 16.40 -0.32 -5.85
CA GLU A 70 16.72 -0.40 -7.29
C GLU A 70 15.47 -0.55 -8.17
N LEU A 71 14.41 -1.20 -7.67
CA LEU A 71 13.14 -1.30 -8.38
C LEU A 71 12.40 0.04 -8.47
N THR A 72 12.55 0.92 -7.47
CA THR A 72 12.00 2.28 -7.54
C THR A 72 12.73 3.10 -8.62
N GLU A 73 14.05 2.92 -8.75
CA GLU A 73 14.81 3.53 -9.85
C GLU A 73 14.31 3.03 -11.21
N TYR A 74 14.16 1.71 -11.36
CA TYR A 74 13.65 1.10 -12.59
C TYR A 74 12.30 1.68 -13.02
N GLU A 75 11.31 1.75 -12.11
CA GLU A 75 9.98 2.30 -12.41
C GLU A 75 10.02 3.79 -12.83
N LEU A 76 10.95 4.57 -12.26
CA LEU A 76 11.16 5.96 -12.65
C LEU A 76 11.77 6.09 -14.06
N THR A 77 12.52 5.10 -14.54
CA THR A 77 13.00 5.09 -15.93
C THR A 77 11.89 4.82 -16.95
N ILE A 78 10.83 4.09 -16.55
CA ILE A 78 9.68 3.77 -17.41
C ILE A 78 8.77 5.00 -17.56
N THR A 79 8.60 5.79 -16.49
CA THR A 79 7.76 6.99 -16.47
C THR A 79 8.55 8.26 -16.12
N PRO A 80 9.48 8.73 -17.00
CA PRO A 80 10.33 9.87 -16.71
C PRO A 80 9.53 11.13 -16.36
N ASP A 81 9.87 11.74 -15.22
CA ASP A 81 9.25 12.97 -14.74
C ASP A 81 10.32 13.88 -14.11
N PRO A 82 10.51 15.11 -14.62
CA PRO A 82 11.52 16.03 -14.08
C PRO A 82 11.27 16.43 -12.61
N ASN A 83 10.07 16.20 -12.07
CA ASN A 83 9.77 16.45 -10.66
C ASN A 83 10.24 15.31 -9.73
N ARG A 84 10.51 14.12 -10.29
CA ARG A 84 10.90 12.88 -9.61
C ARG A 84 12.26 12.41 -10.14
N PRO A 85 13.36 13.11 -9.84
CA PRO A 85 14.69 12.71 -10.31
C PRO A 85 15.07 11.31 -9.82
N LEU A 86 15.89 10.62 -10.60
CA LEU A 86 16.43 9.31 -10.24
C LEU A 86 17.21 9.36 -8.91
N PRO A 87 17.19 8.28 -8.11
CA PRO A 87 17.97 8.20 -6.89
C PRO A 87 19.48 8.30 -7.18
N HIS A 88 20.23 8.86 -6.23
CA HIS A 88 21.69 8.91 -6.29
C HIS A 88 22.32 7.62 -5.76
N VAL A 89 21.61 6.92 -4.88
CA VAL A 89 22.04 5.68 -4.24
C VAL A 89 20.90 4.69 -4.27
N THR A 90 21.19 3.47 -4.74
CA THR A 90 20.24 2.36 -4.75
C THR A 90 20.73 1.15 -3.97
N PHE A 91 19.80 0.30 -3.56
CA PHE A 91 20.05 -0.97 -2.90
C PHE A 91 18.98 -2.01 -3.27
N LYS A 92 19.28 -3.30 -3.04
CA LYS A 92 18.44 -4.44 -3.51
C LYS A 92 17.60 -5.14 -2.44
N GLY A 93 17.99 -5.02 -1.17
CA GLY A 93 17.37 -5.76 -0.06
C GLY A 93 17.17 -4.84 1.12
N SER A 94 18.14 -4.83 2.02
CA SER A 94 18.16 -3.90 3.16
C SER A 94 19.28 -2.88 3.05
N HIS A 95 19.06 -1.70 3.63
CA HIS A 95 20.05 -0.65 3.78
C HIS A 95 19.89 0.04 5.14
N THR A 96 21.00 0.26 5.85
CA THR A 96 21.01 1.03 7.09
C THR A 96 21.58 2.41 6.82
N LEU A 97 20.74 3.43 6.94
CA LEU A 97 21.15 4.82 6.78
C LEU A 97 21.51 5.41 8.14
N HIS A 98 22.74 5.89 8.26
CA HIS A 98 23.22 6.66 9.41
C HIS A 98 23.36 8.14 9.03
N VAL A 99 22.68 9.02 9.79
CA VAL A 99 22.85 10.47 9.68
C VAL A 99 23.06 11.02 11.08
N ASP A 100 24.28 11.46 11.34
CA ASP A 100 24.73 11.89 12.67
C ASP A 100 24.43 10.82 13.74
N ASN A 101 23.56 11.12 14.71
CA ASN A 101 23.14 10.19 15.77
C ASN A 101 21.79 9.48 15.48
N GLN A 102 21.33 9.53 14.23
CA GLN A 102 20.09 8.93 13.75
C GLN A 102 20.40 7.70 12.91
N THR A 103 19.58 6.66 13.08
CA THR A 103 19.66 5.42 12.30
C THR A 103 18.30 5.08 11.74
N LEU A 104 18.26 4.73 10.46
CA LEU A 104 17.07 4.31 9.74
C LEU A 104 17.37 2.96 9.10
N GLN A 105 16.49 2.00 9.31
CA GLN A 105 16.49 0.71 8.64
C GLN A 105 15.54 0.79 7.46
N LEU A 106 16.05 0.54 6.25
CA LEU A 106 15.29 0.54 5.01
C LEU A 106 15.25 -0.92 4.51
N ASP A 107 14.10 -1.57 4.59
CA ASP A 107 13.95 -2.97 4.26
C ASP A 107 12.96 -3.15 3.10
N TYR A 108 13.36 -3.91 2.08
CA TYR A 108 12.47 -4.39 1.04
C TYR A 108 12.00 -5.82 1.35
N HIS A 109 10.70 -5.97 1.60
CA HIS A 109 10.06 -7.26 1.90
C HIS A 109 9.27 -7.82 0.70
N GLY A 110 9.59 -7.36 -0.51
CA GLY A 110 8.82 -7.64 -1.73
C GLY A 110 7.76 -6.57 -2.03
N PRO A 111 7.01 -6.72 -3.14
CA PRO A 111 6.05 -5.71 -3.62
C PRO A 111 4.73 -5.74 -2.83
N VAL A 112 4.79 -5.48 -1.53
CA VAL A 112 3.61 -5.47 -0.63
C VAL A 112 2.57 -4.41 -0.99
N HIS A 113 2.99 -3.38 -1.72
CA HIS A 113 2.16 -2.40 -2.42
C HIS A 113 2.54 -2.36 -3.90
N CYS A 114 3.81 -2.06 -4.17
CA CYS A 114 4.38 -2.04 -5.51
C CYS A 114 5.90 -2.38 -5.45
N PRO A 115 6.54 -2.69 -6.59
CA PRO A 115 7.99 -2.90 -6.67
C PRO A 115 8.78 -1.74 -6.04
N GLY A 116 9.72 -2.08 -5.17
CA GLY A 116 10.57 -1.10 -4.48
C GLY A 116 9.91 -0.37 -3.31
N ASN A 117 8.71 -0.77 -2.88
CA ASN A 117 8.08 -0.25 -1.67
C ASN A 117 8.84 -0.65 -0.40
N LEU A 118 9.39 0.36 0.29
CA LEU A 118 10.24 0.18 1.46
C LEU A 118 9.46 0.25 2.77
N LEU A 119 9.79 -0.68 3.68
CA LEU A 119 9.55 -0.52 5.11
C LEU A 119 10.70 0.31 5.68
N ILE A 120 10.36 1.41 6.32
CA ILE A 120 11.31 2.38 6.87
C ILE A 120 11.12 2.45 8.37
N TYR A 121 12.14 2.04 9.13
CA TYR A 121 12.05 1.97 10.59
C TYR A 121 13.14 2.79 11.28
N ALA A 122 12.73 3.67 12.20
CA ALA A 122 13.61 4.47 13.04
C ALA A 122 13.59 3.92 14.48
N PRO A 123 14.47 2.95 14.84
CA PRO A 123 14.39 2.20 16.09
C PRO A 123 14.45 3.08 17.34
N LYS A 124 15.32 4.09 17.35
CA LYS A 124 15.48 5.01 18.48
C LYS A 124 14.18 5.77 18.82
N HIS A 125 13.36 6.05 17.82
CA HIS A 125 12.11 6.80 17.96
C HIS A 125 10.87 5.89 17.99
N LYS A 126 11.06 4.59 17.72
CA LYS A 126 9.98 3.62 17.51
C LYS A 126 8.96 4.11 16.47
N ILE A 127 9.46 4.64 15.36
CA ILE A 127 8.62 5.07 14.22
C ILE A 127 8.80 4.08 13.09
N LEU A 128 7.69 3.53 12.59
CA LEU A 128 7.66 2.70 11.39
C LEU A 128 6.85 3.39 10.31
N MET A 129 7.35 3.35 9.08
CA MET A 129 6.63 3.81 7.90
C MET A 129 6.62 2.67 6.89
N LEU A 130 5.43 2.34 6.40
CA LEU A 130 5.25 1.47 5.25
C LEU A 130 4.06 2.05 4.50
N ILE A 131 4.38 2.89 3.53
CA ILE A 131 3.41 3.77 2.89
C ILE A 131 2.45 2.97 2.01
N ASP A 132 1.19 3.38 2.00
CA ASP A 132 0.07 2.81 1.23
C ASP A 132 -0.37 1.39 1.64
N LEU A 133 -0.03 0.97 2.86
CA LEU A 133 -0.53 -0.29 3.44
C LEU A 133 -1.64 -0.03 4.44
N VAL A 134 -1.30 0.65 5.55
CA VAL A 134 -2.26 0.97 6.62
C VAL A 134 -2.71 2.41 6.55
N PHE A 135 -4.03 2.60 6.62
CA PHE A 135 -4.73 3.89 6.54
C PHE A 135 -5.45 4.11 7.87
N PRO A 136 -4.79 4.65 8.91
CA PRO A 136 -5.29 4.63 10.28
C PRO A 136 -6.68 5.25 10.44
N GLY A 137 -7.72 4.45 10.72
CA GLY A 137 -9.11 4.90 10.86
C GLY A 137 -9.94 4.88 9.56
N TRP A 138 -9.35 4.46 8.44
CA TRP A 138 -10.02 4.27 7.16
C TRP A 138 -9.76 2.85 6.63
N VAL A 139 -10.62 2.41 5.71
CA VAL A 139 -10.26 1.29 4.84
C VAL A 139 -9.11 1.69 3.91
N PRO A 140 -8.36 0.74 3.32
CA PRO A 140 -7.39 1.06 2.28
C PRO A 140 -7.98 1.96 1.18
N PHE A 141 -7.12 2.69 0.48
CA PHE A 141 -7.53 3.36 -0.76
C PHE A 141 -8.04 2.32 -1.78
N ALA A 142 -8.70 2.75 -2.86
CA ALA A 142 -9.32 1.91 -3.88
C ALA A 142 -8.49 0.66 -4.25
N ASN A 143 -9.18 -0.45 -4.60
CA ASN A 143 -8.54 -1.68 -5.08
C ASN A 143 -7.43 -2.21 -4.14
N LEU A 144 -7.72 -2.22 -2.82
CA LEU A 144 -6.76 -2.47 -1.73
C LEU A 144 -5.45 -1.70 -1.90
N ALA A 145 -5.62 -0.39 -2.03
CA ALA A 145 -4.58 0.62 -2.21
C ALA A 145 -3.76 0.44 -3.48
N GLU A 146 -4.36 0.01 -4.59
CA GLU A 146 -3.67 -0.18 -5.89
C GLU A 146 -2.51 -1.17 -5.81
N ALA A 147 -2.64 -2.18 -4.94
CA ALA A 147 -1.60 -3.17 -4.73
C ALA A 147 -1.34 -4.01 -6.01
N GLN A 148 -0.10 -4.00 -6.48
CA GLN A 148 0.32 -4.78 -7.65
C GLN A 148 0.58 -6.25 -7.33
N ASN A 149 0.63 -6.62 -6.05
CA ASN A 149 0.62 -7.99 -5.58
C ASN A 149 -0.35 -8.12 -4.41
N VAL A 150 -1.62 -8.44 -4.72
CA VAL A 150 -2.70 -8.56 -3.74
C VAL A 150 -2.40 -9.61 -2.69
N GLY A 151 -1.83 -10.76 -3.08
CA GLY A 151 -1.50 -11.83 -2.15
C GLY A 151 -0.44 -11.43 -1.11
N MET A 152 0.50 -10.56 -1.47
CA MET A 152 1.45 -9.96 -0.53
C MET A 152 0.83 -8.85 0.31
N PHE A 153 -0.04 -8.03 -0.27
CA PHE A 153 -0.78 -6.99 0.47
C PHE A 153 -1.57 -7.59 1.65
N VAL A 154 -2.29 -8.70 1.41
CA VAL A 154 -3.06 -9.41 2.45
C VAL A 154 -2.17 -9.85 3.63
N LYS A 155 -0.90 -10.15 3.38
CA LYS A 155 0.07 -10.60 4.40
C LYS A 155 0.94 -9.47 4.95
N ALA A 156 0.82 -8.25 4.44
CA ALA A 156 1.74 -7.17 4.75
C ALA A 156 1.63 -6.69 6.21
N HIS A 157 0.44 -6.77 6.81
CA HIS A 157 0.23 -6.40 8.22
C HIS A 157 1.06 -7.27 9.17
N ASP A 158 1.25 -8.55 8.86
CA ASP A 158 2.12 -9.44 9.65
C ASP A 158 3.58 -8.98 9.65
N LEU A 159 4.03 -8.37 8.55
CA LEU A 159 5.38 -7.80 8.47
C LEU A 159 5.52 -6.61 9.40
N ILE A 160 4.55 -5.69 9.38
CA ILE A 160 4.53 -4.51 10.26
C ILE A 160 4.54 -4.93 11.74
N LEU A 161 3.72 -5.92 12.09
CA LEU A 161 3.53 -6.37 13.47
C LEU A 161 4.78 -7.04 14.09
N LYS A 162 5.80 -7.39 13.29
CA LYS A 162 7.10 -7.91 13.78
C LYS A 162 7.99 -6.83 14.42
N TYR A 163 7.73 -5.55 14.16
CA TYR A 163 8.55 -4.45 14.66
C TYR A 163 8.01 -3.87 15.98
N ASP A 164 8.92 -3.39 16.85
CA ASP A 164 8.61 -2.67 18.09
C ASP A 164 8.44 -1.16 17.82
N PHE A 165 7.33 -0.80 17.17
CA PHE A 165 6.99 0.60 16.89
C PHE A 165 5.92 1.14 17.84
N LYS A 166 6.01 2.43 18.13
CA LYS A 166 5.01 3.22 18.84
C LYS A 166 4.14 4.02 17.87
N TYR A 167 4.74 4.55 16.81
CA TYR A 167 4.03 5.34 15.80
C TYR A 167 4.16 4.70 14.43
N TYR A 168 3.08 4.73 13.67
CA TYR A 168 3.00 4.27 12.29
C TYR A 168 2.64 5.43 11.35
N ILE A 169 3.34 5.54 10.23
CA ILE A 169 3.08 6.53 9.18
C ILE A 169 2.68 5.79 7.90
N GLY A 170 1.41 5.94 7.50
CA GLY A 170 0.82 5.29 6.33
C GLY A 170 0.93 6.08 5.02
N GLY A 171 1.34 7.34 5.07
CA GLY A 171 1.53 8.21 3.89
C GLY A 171 0.26 8.92 3.39
N HIS A 172 -0.92 8.37 3.70
CA HIS A 172 -2.23 9.00 3.48
C HIS A 172 -3.02 9.15 4.78
N VAL A 173 -4.22 9.72 4.66
CA VAL A 173 -5.11 10.17 5.74
C VAL A 173 -4.49 11.25 6.63
N ASN A 174 -5.27 11.78 7.58
CA ASN A 174 -4.92 12.98 8.35
C ASN A 174 -4.41 12.69 9.77
N ARG A 175 -4.02 11.45 10.07
CA ARG A 175 -3.54 11.08 11.41
C ARG A 175 -2.44 10.03 11.39
N LEU A 176 -1.64 10.02 12.45
CA LEU A 176 -0.70 8.95 12.75
C LEU A 176 -1.45 7.69 13.16
N GLY A 177 -0.87 6.55 12.81
CA GLY A 177 -1.32 5.24 13.25
C GLY A 177 -0.52 4.70 14.42
N ASP A 178 -1.01 3.60 14.97
CA ASP A 178 -0.32 2.77 15.94
C ASP A 178 -0.55 1.28 15.66
N ARG A 179 -0.12 0.42 16.59
CA ARG A 179 -0.30 -1.04 16.47
C ARG A 179 -1.77 -1.46 16.41
N LYS A 180 -2.67 -0.74 17.09
CA LYS A 180 -4.11 -1.02 17.06
C LYS A 180 -4.68 -0.77 15.66
N ASP A 181 -4.23 0.29 15.01
CA ASP A 181 -4.65 0.60 13.64
C ASP A 181 -4.22 -0.46 12.63
N VAL A 182 -2.99 -1.01 12.79
CA VAL A 182 -2.53 -2.13 11.96
C VAL A 182 -3.39 -3.37 12.17
N LEU A 183 -3.73 -3.71 13.42
CA LEU A 183 -4.58 -4.86 13.75
C LEU A 183 -6.01 -4.71 13.22
N ILE A 184 -6.60 -3.52 13.35
CA ILE A 184 -7.95 -3.24 12.84
C ILE A 184 -7.97 -3.40 11.33
N GLN A 185 -6.97 -2.85 10.62
CA GLN A 185 -6.97 -2.95 9.18
C GLN A 185 -6.63 -4.37 8.70
N GLN A 186 -5.78 -5.10 9.42
CA GLN A 186 -5.57 -6.53 9.18
C GLN A 186 -6.88 -7.31 9.28
N GLU A 187 -7.68 -7.08 10.32
CA GLU A 187 -8.98 -7.72 10.49
C GLU A 187 -9.92 -7.40 9.32
N TYR A 188 -10.00 -6.13 8.92
CA TYR A 188 -10.80 -5.71 7.77
C TYR A 188 -10.38 -6.40 6.46
N VAL A 189 -9.08 -6.39 6.14
CA VAL A 189 -8.57 -7.04 4.92
C VAL A 189 -8.83 -8.55 4.95
N GLN A 190 -8.67 -9.18 6.11
CA GLN A 190 -8.94 -10.61 6.29
C GLN A 190 -10.43 -10.93 6.12
N ASP A 191 -11.34 -10.08 6.59
CA ASP A 191 -12.77 -10.23 6.36
C ASP A 191 -13.13 -10.09 4.88
N VAL A 192 -12.59 -9.10 4.17
CA VAL A 192 -12.81 -8.96 2.71
C VAL A 192 -12.34 -10.22 1.99
N TYR A 193 -11.15 -10.73 2.32
CA TYR A 193 -10.60 -11.96 1.72
C TYR A 193 -11.51 -13.17 1.99
N ASN A 194 -11.94 -13.33 3.25
CA ASN A 194 -12.81 -14.44 3.64
C ASN A 194 -14.19 -14.35 2.98
N ASN A 195 -14.76 -13.15 2.86
CA ASN A 195 -16.06 -12.92 2.25
C ASN A 195 -16.01 -13.12 0.73
N ALA A 196 -14.94 -12.68 0.06
CA ALA A 196 -14.70 -12.94 -1.36
C ALA A 196 -14.58 -14.45 -1.64
N ARG A 197 -13.78 -15.16 -0.82
CA ARG A 197 -13.67 -16.61 -0.90
C ARG A 197 -14.99 -17.32 -0.64
N THR A 198 -15.77 -16.85 0.33
CA THR A 198 -17.11 -17.39 0.64
C THR A 198 -18.05 -17.22 -0.55
N ALA A 199 -18.05 -16.05 -1.20
CA ALA A 199 -18.86 -15.80 -2.40
C ALA A 199 -18.55 -16.82 -3.51
N ILE A 200 -17.26 -17.06 -3.77
CA ILE A 200 -16.80 -18.06 -4.75
C ILE A 200 -17.31 -19.46 -4.38
N LEU A 201 -17.18 -19.88 -3.12
CA LEU A 201 -17.64 -21.20 -2.67
C LEU A 201 -19.16 -21.38 -2.80
N LEU A 202 -19.92 -20.35 -2.44
CA LEU A 202 -21.38 -20.32 -2.59
C LEU A 202 -21.79 -20.45 -4.06
N SER A 203 -21.04 -19.83 -4.96
CA SER A 203 -21.34 -19.88 -6.39
C SER A 203 -21.18 -21.27 -7.02
N ASN A 204 -20.28 -22.09 -6.47
CA ASN A 204 -20.10 -23.49 -6.87
C ASN A 204 -21.09 -24.44 -6.18
N SER A 205 -21.82 -23.96 -5.17
CA SER A 205 -22.78 -24.78 -4.43
C SER A 205 -24.15 -24.79 -5.12
N PRO A 206 -24.95 -25.87 -4.98
CA PRO A 206 -26.33 -25.88 -5.47
C PRO A 206 -27.16 -24.72 -4.87
N PRO A 207 -28.19 -24.23 -5.60
CA PRO A 207 -29.06 -23.20 -5.07
C PRO A 207 -29.85 -23.74 -3.87
N ASN A 208 -30.02 -22.90 -2.85
CA ASN A 208 -30.87 -23.17 -1.70
C ASN A 208 -31.50 -21.85 -1.22
N ALA A 209 -32.40 -21.91 -0.24
CA ALA A 209 -33.15 -20.74 0.24
C ALA A 209 -32.28 -19.58 0.73
N THR A 210 -31.01 -19.83 1.06
CA THR A 210 -30.07 -18.84 1.61
C THR A 210 -28.84 -18.60 0.74
N ASN A 211 -28.71 -19.28 -0.42
CA ASN A 211 -27.57 -19.14 -1.33
C ASN A 211 -27.98 -18.35 -2.59
N PRO A 212 -27.72 -17.04 -2.64
CA PRO A 212 -28.08 -16.22 -3.81
C PRO A 212 -27.10 -16.35 -4.98
N LEU A 213 -25.96 -17.05 -4.81
CA LEU A 213 -24.84 -16.96 -5.75
C LEU A 213 -24.67 -18.18 -6.66
N SER A 214 -25.47 -19.23 -6.49
CA SER A 214 -25.31 -20.47 -7.27
C SER A 214 -25.27 -20.17 -8.77
N ILE A 215 -24.21 -20.63 -9.45
CA ILE A 215 -24.02 -20.39 -10.89
C ILE A 215 -25.21 -20.89 -11.73
N ASN A 216 -25.86 -21.97 -11.26
CA ASN A 216 -27.01 -22.59 -11.91
C ASN A 216 -28.23 -21.66 -12.02
N THR A 217 -28.34 -20.68 -11.11
CA THR A 217 -29.42 -19.69 -11.11
C THR A 217 -28.93 -18.31 -11.55
N LEU A 218 -27.65 -18.02 -11.35
CA LEU A 218 -27.08 -16.69 -11.58
C LEU A 218 -26.97 -16.33 -13.07
N LEU A 219 -26.51 -17.27 -13.92
CA LEU A 219 -26.15 -16.94 -15.31
C LEU A 219 -27.34 -16.80 -16.25
N GLY A 220 -28.45 -17.51 -15.98
CA GLY A 220 -29.61 -17.55 -16.88
C GLY A 220 -30.16 -16.15 -17.24
N PRO A 221 -30.48 -15.29 -16.25
CA PRO A 221 -30.93 -13.92 -16.52
C PRO A 221 -29.91 -13.08 -17.28
N ILE A 222 -28.61 -13.20 -16.95
CA ILE A 222 -27.54 -12.43 -17.59
C ILE A 222 -27.41 -12.82 -19.07
N GLN A 223 -27.43 -14.11 -19.36
CA GLN A 223 -27.38 -14.67 -20.72
C GLN A 223 -28.60 -14.27 -21.55
N ALA A 224 -29.79 -14.29 -20.95
CA ALA A 224 -31.02 -13.87 -21.61
C ALA A 224 -30.99 -12.38 -21.99
N ALA A 225 -30.42 -11.52 -21.14
CA ALA A 225 -30.26 -10.10 -21.42
C ALA A 225 -29.13 -9.80 -22.42
N ASN A 226 -28.14 -10.71 -22.56
CA ASN A 226 -26.95 -10.52 -23.39
C ASN A 226 -26.68 -11.74 -24.29
N PRO A 227 -27.57 -12.03 -25.26
CA PRO A 227 -27.44 -13.22 -26.09
C PRO A 227 -26.10 -13.24 -26.84
N ASN A 228 -25.42 -14.39 -26.85
CA ASN A 228 -24.12 -14.62 -27.48
C ASN A 228 -22.93 -13.82 -26.91
N ASN A 229 -23.07 -13.14 -25.76
CA ASN A 229 -21.97 -12.43 -25.10
C ASN A 229 -21.49 -13.19 -23.84
N THR A 230 -20.53 -14.09 -24.04
CA THR A 230 -19.95 -14.89 -22.95
C THR A 230 -19.18 -14.03 -21.94
N TRP A 231 -18.58 -12.92 -22.39
CA TRP A 231 -17.91 -11.96 -21.50
C TRP A 231 -18.90 -11.28 -20.55
N ALA A 232 -20.10 -10.93 -21.01
CA ALA A 232 -21.14 -10.39 -20.15
C ALA A 232 -21.58 -11.40 -19.08
N SER A 233 -21.65 -12.70 -19.42
CA SER A 233 -21.97 -13.75 -18.45
C SER A 233 -20.92 -13.85 -17.35
N PHE A 234 -19.65 -13.77 -17.72
CA PHE A 234 -18.55 -13.85 -16.78
C PHE A 234 -18.41 -12.57 -15.93
N ALA A 235 -18.53 -11.39 -16.54
CA ALA A 235 -18.54 -10.11 -15.83
C ALA A 235 -19.67 -10.08 -14.80
N GLY A 236 -20.90 -10.41 -15.18
CA GLY A 236 -22.02 -10.45 -14.25
C GLY A 236 -21.89 -11.50 -13.14
N TYR A 237 -21.13 -12.59 -13.39
CA TYR A 237 -20.75 -13.53 -12.34
C TYR A 237 -19.82 -12.85 -11.30
N VAL A 238 -18.75 -12.19 -11.75
CA VAL A 238 -17.81 -11.48 -10.87
C VAL A 238 -18.50 -10.34 -10.11
N ASP A 239 -19.39 -9.60 -10.78
CA ASP A 239 -20.18 -8.52 -10.18
C ASP A 239 -21.03 -9.04 -9.02
N ALA A 240 -21.72 -10.17 -9.20
CA ALA A 240 -22.55 -10.77 -8.15
C ALA A 240 -21.74 -11.26 -6.94
N LEU A 241 -20.55 -11.83 -7.18
CA LEU A 241 -19.66 -12.23 -6.08
C LEU A 241 -19.14 -11.01 -5.31
N THR A 242 -18.77 -9.97 -6.05
CA THR A 242 -18.28 -8.70 -5.51
C THR A 242 -19.35 -8.03 -4.68
N GLU A 243 -20.58 -7.95 -5.17
CA GLU A 243 -21.71 -7.36 -4.46
C GLU A 243 -22.01 -8.12 -3.15
N TYR A 244 -22.03 -9.45 -3.18
CA TYR A 244 -22.20 -10.24 -1.96
C TYR A 244 -21.09 -9.99 -0.94
N CYS A 245 -19.83 -10.04 -1.39
CA CYS A 245 -18.68 -9.76 -0.52
C CYS A 245 -18.78 -8.36 0.10
N ALA A 246 -19.14 -7.36 -0.72
CA ALA A 246 -19.21 -5.97 -0.30
C ALA A 246 -20.34 -5.75 0.71
N ASN A 247 -21.51 -6.33 0.47
CA ASN A 247 -22.66 -6.23 1.36
C ASN A 247 -22.36 -6.84 2.74
N VAL A 248 -21.82 -8.05 2.80
CA VAL A 248 -21.49 -8.71 4.08
C VAL A 248 -20.38 -7.97 4.82
N THR A 249 -19.35 -7.52 4.11
CA THR A 249 -18.26 -6.75 4.71
C THR A 249 -18.76 -5.41 5.26
N THR A 250 -19.57 -4.68 4.47
CA THR A 250 -20.12 -3.38 4.85
C THR A 250 -21.01 -3.50 6.09
N GLN A 251 -21.83 -4.55 6.20
CA GLN A 251 -22.64 -4.79 7.40
C GLN A 251 -21.80 -4.84 8.68
N LYS A 252 -20.60 -5.43 8.64
CA LYS A 252 -19.70 -5.49 9.81
C LYS A 252 -18.95 -4.19 10.05
N TRP A 253 -18.53 -3.48 9.00
CA TRP A 253 -17.52 -2.43 9.08
C TRP A 253 -18.05 -1.00 8.97
N LEU A 254 -19.27 -0.81 8.48
CA LEU A 254 -19.86 0.52 8.35
C LEU A 254 -19.91 1.21 9.73
N GLY A 255 -19.40 2.44 9.79
CA GLY A 255 -19.28 3.21 11.03
C GLY A 255 -18.08 2.86 11.92
N LYS A 256 -17.28 1.82 11.59
CA LYS A 256 -16.03 1.50 12.31
C LYS A 256 -14.78 2.10 11.65
N LEU A 257 -14.77 2.15 10.32
CA LEU A 257 -13.72 2.76 9.50
C LEU A 257 -14.34 3.75 8.52
N GLY A 258 -13.61 4.81 8.19
CA GLY A 258 -14.01 5.71 7.11
C GLY A 258 -13.92 5.05 5.74
N ALA A 259 -14.77 5.48 4.81
CA ALA A 259 -14.82 5.05 3.40
C ALA A 259 -15.18 3.59 3.14
N VAL A 260 -15.75 2.87 4.12
CA VAL A 260 -16.28 1.51 3.93
C VAL A 260 -17.34 1.48 2.81
N ASP A 261 -18.27 2.42 2.83
CA ASP A 261 -19.30 2.60 1.82
C ASP A 261 -18.78 3.03 0.44
N VAL A 262 -17.51 3.45 0.35
CA VAL A 262 -16.89 3.95 -0.88
C VAL A 262 -16.00 2.90 -1.54
N TYR A 263 -15.09 2.28 -0.77
CA TYR A 263 -14.04 1.44 -1.36
C TYR A 263 -14.20 -0.05 -1.10
N THR A 264 -15.08 -0.49 -0.18
CA THR A 264 -15.23 -1.94 0.11
C THR A 264 -15.61 -2.75 -1.12
N SER A 265 -16.46 -2.22 -2.02
CA SER A 265 -16.80 -2.90 -3.28
C SER A 265 -15.55 -3.15 -4.15
N SER A 266 -14.73 -2.12 -4.37
CA SER A 266 -13.48 -2.25 -5.15
C SER A 266 -12.49 -3.27 -4.54
N HIS A 267 -12.43 -3.34 -3.21
CA HIS A 267 -11.57 -4.32 -2.53
C HIS A 267 -12.10 -5.75 -2.68
N CYS A 268 -13.42 -5.91 -2.62
CA CYS A 268 -14.07 -7.19 -2.85
C CYS A 268 -13.83 -7.67 -4.29
N GLU A 269 -13.93 -6.78 -5.28
CA GLU A 269 -13.62 -7.12 -6.67
C GLU A 269 -12.16 -7.59 -6.79
N THR A 270 -11.22 -6.79 -6.27
CA THR A 270 -9.79 -7.11 -6.24
C THR A 270 -9.52 -8.48 -5.62
N LEU A 271 -10.19 -8.81 -4.51
CA LEU A 271 -9.99 -10.07 -3.80
C LEU A 271 -10.79 -11.24 -4.37
N VAL A 272 -11.91 -11.01 -5.05
CA VAL A 272 -12.61 -12.06 -5.83
C VAL A 272 -11.71 -12.48 -6.98
N GLU A 273 -11.14 -11.54 -7.72
CA GLU A 273 -10.23 -11.86 -8.82
C GLU A 273 -8.94 -12.49 -8.31
N SER A 274 -8.26 -11.88 -7.34
CA SER A 274 -7.04 -12.45 -6.75
C SER A 274 -7.28 -13.86 -6.18
N SER A 275 -8.39 -14.09 -5.47
CA SER A 275 -8.77 -15.43 -4.97
C SER A 275 -8.87 -16.46 -6.09
N ARG A 276 -9.40 -16.08 -7.25
CA ARG A 276 -9.54 -16.98 -8.41
C ARG A 276 -8.19 -17.21 -9.10
N ILE A 277 -7.43 -16.15 -9.37
CA ILE A 277 -6.23 -16.19 -10.23
C ILE A 277 -4.95 -16.55 -9.46
N ASP A 278 -4.76 -16.00 -8.26
CA ASP A 278 -3.53 -16.16 -7.47
C ASP A 278 -3.63 -17.35 -6.51
N TYR A 279 -4.81 -17.59 -5.94
CA TYR A 279 -5.06 -18.66 -4.96
C TYR A 279 -5.71 -19.91 -5.56
N GLY A 280 -6.13 -19.86 -6.82
CA GLY A 280 -6.73 -21.00 -7.52
C GLY A 280 -8.13 -21.38 -7.03
N TYR A 281 -8.83 -20.50 -6.32
CA TYR A 281 -10.24 -20.72 -5.96
C TYR A 281 -11.14 -20.44 -7.17
N LEU A 282 -11.14 -21.35 -8.13
CA LEU A 282 -11.80 -21.14 -9.42
C LEU A 282 -13.34 -21.21 -9.38
N GLY A 283 -13.92 -21.58 -8.23
CA GLY A 283 -15.36 -21.77 -8.07
C GLY A 283 -15.89 -22.82 -9.07
N PRO A 284 -16.99 -22.53 -9.78
CA PRO A 284 -17.59 -23.45 -10.75
C PRO A 284 -16.75 -23.67 -12.02
N PHE A 285 -15.67 -22.91 -12.20
CA PHE A 285 -14.75 -23.04 -13.33
C PHE A 285 -13.49 -23.85 -13.00
N GLY A 286 -13.39 -24.39 -11.78
CA GLY A 286 -12.32 -25.29 -11.40
C GLY A 286 -12.46 -26.66 -12.06
N VAL A 287 -11.34 -27.31 -12.37
CA VAL A 287 -11.35 -28.71 -12.84
C VAL A 287 -11.86 -29.58 -11.70
N GLN A 288 -13.01 -30.21 -11.88
CA GLN A 288 -13.47 -31.27 -10.98
C GLN A 288 -12.54 -32.47 -11.19
N GLY A 289 -11.68 -32.73 -10.21
CA GLY A 289 -10.94 -33.98 -10.09
C GLY A 289 -11.83 -35.12 -9.64
#